data_AF-A0A958IX06-F1
#
_entry.id   AF-A0A958IX06-F1
#
_cell.length_a   1.000
_cell.length_b   1.000
_cell.length_c   1.000
_cell.angle_alpha   90.00
_cell.angle_beta   90.00
_cell.angle_gamma   90.00
#
_symmetry.space_group_name_H-M   'P 1'
#
loop_
_entity.id
_entity.type
_entity.pdbx_description
1 polymer ?
#
loop_
_entity_poly.entity_id
_entity_poly.type
_entity_poly.pdbx_seq_one_letter_code
_entity_poly.pdbx_strand_id
1 'polypeptide(L)'
;TITAYNEEVPLLDFSGQSFGSKGISLRANYWHFIGLQIKGAGDNGMEINFGSNNIIERCQFYENRDTGLQLSNGSADNRILNCDSYYNADPPDYGDADGFAPKLTVGSGNYFYGCRAWVNCDDGWDGYLRGADDVTTTLENCWTWGNGYLKDGTDPGP
;
A
#
# COMPACT_ATOMS: atom_id res chain seq x y z
N THR A 1 -12.91 12.37 7.40
CA THR A 1 -12.39 12.46 6.02
C THR A 1 -11.19 13.36 5.99
N ILE A 2 -10.16 12.97 5.24
CA ILE A 2 -9.00 13.77 4.86
C ILE A 2 -9.00 13.79 3.33
N THR A 3 -9.00 14.97 2.72
CA THR A 3 -9.14 15.11 1.27
C THR A 3 -8.25 16.21 0.75
N ALA A 4 -7.71 16.02 -0.45
CA ALA A 4 -7.19 17.11 -1.26
C ALA A 4 -8.26 18.19 -1.48
N TYR A 5 -7.82 19.45 -1.59
CA TYR A 5 -8.70 20.56 -1.89
C TYR A 5 -8.84 20.74 -3.41
N ASN A 6 -10.08 20.78 -3.91
CA ASN A 6 -10.37 20.92 -5.34
C ASN A 6 -9.60 19.91 -6.22
N GLU A 7 -8.80 20.42 -7.18
CA GLU A 7 -7.99 19.63 -8.13
C GLU A 7 -6.52 19.54 -7.69
N GLU A 8 -6.21 19.94 -6.46
CA GLU A 8 -4.84 19.80 -5.94
C GLU A 8 -4.48 18.33 -5.74
N VAL A 9 -3.18 18.05 -5.79
CA VAL A 9 -2.63 16.71 -5.56
C VAL A 9 -1.57 16.78 -4.46
N PRO A 10 -1.96 16.94 -3.19
CA PRO A 10 -1.02 17.16 -2.09
C PRO A 10 -0.01 16.02 -1.98
N LEU A 11 1.27 16.40 -1.90
CA LEU A 11 2.39 15.48 -1.68
C LEU A 11 2.82 15.51 -0.22
N LEU A 12 2.73 14.35 0.43
CA LEU A 12 3.36 14.07 1.71
C LEU A 12 4.71 13.38 1.42
N ASP A 13 5.78 14.18 1.41
CA ASP A 13 7.14 13.70 1.15
C ASP A 13 7.85 13.34 2.46
N PHE A 14 8.05 12.04 2.66
CA PHE A 14 8.71 11.45 3.82
C PHE A 14 10.17 11.08 3.54
N SER A 15 10.78 11.53 2.43
CA SER A 15 12.14 11.10 2.05
C SER A 15 13.22 11.37 3.12
N GLY A 16 12.97 12.33 4.02
CA GLY A 16 13.83 12.63 5.18
C GLY A 16 13.59 11.76 6.43
N GLN A 17 12.63 10.84 6.40
CA GLN A 17 12.29 9.94 7.49
C GLN A 17 13.36 8.84 7.66
N SER A 18 13.60 8.44 8.90
CA SER A 18 14.46 7.30 9.24
C SER A 18 13.91 5.99 8.68
N PHE A 19 14.80 5.04 8.35
CA PHE A 19 14.41 3.69 7.96
C PHE A 19 13.56 3.00 9.03
N GLY A 20 12.62 2.14 8.64
CA GLY A 20 11.68 1.46 9.54
C GLY A 20 10.56 2.34 10.08
N SER A 21 10.31 3.50 9.46
CA SER A 21 9.29 4.45 9.91
C SER A 21 8.21 4.66 8.85
N LYS A 22 6.98 4.27 9.18
CA LYS A 22 5.82 4.33 8.28
C LYS A 22 5.42 5.78 8.01
N GLY A 23 4.98 6.09 6.79
CA GLY A 23 4.50 7.42 6.43
C GLY A 23 3.20 7.76 7.15
N ILE A 24 2.19 6.90 6.99
CA ILE A 24 0.91 6.99 7.71
C ILE A 24 0.61 5.66 8.41
N SER A 25 0.39 5.68 9.72
CA SER A 25 -0.15 4.54 10.48
C SER A 25 -1.61 4.81 10.85
N LEU A 26 -2.54 4.17 10.14
CA LEU A 26 -3.98 4.27 10.37
C LEU A 26 -4.44 3.14 11.31
N ARG A 27 -4.63 3.47 12.58
CA ARG A 27 -5.15 2.56 13.61
C ARG A 27 -6.56 2.94 14.06
N ALA A 28 -7.44 3.12 13.09
CA ALA A 28 -8.81 3.59 13.31
C ALA A 28 -9.77 3.07 12.24
N ASN A 29 -11.07 3.21 12.51
CA ASN A 29 -12.15 2.79 11.63
C ASN A 29 -12.84 4.01 10.99
N TYR A 30 -13.55 3.78 9.89
CA TYR A 30 -14.43 4.77 9.25
C TYR A 30 -13.74 6.07 8.78
N TRP A 31 -12.44 6.02 8.51
CA TRP A 31 -11.74 7.12 7.84
C TRP A 31 -11.89 7.03 6.33
N HIS A 32 -11.91 8.19 5.69
CA HIS A 32 -11.90 8.33 4.25
C HIS A 32 -10.75 9.26 3.85
N PHE A 33 -9.77 8.72 3.13
CA PHE A 33 -8.64 9.47 2.58
C PHE A 33 -8.84 9.62 1.07
N ILE A 34 -8.67 10.84 0.55
CA ILE A 34 -8.94 11.14 -0.86
C ILE A 34 -7.82 11.99 -1.47
N GLY A 35 -7.23 11.52 -2.56
CA GLY A 35 -6.42 12.36 -3.45
C GLY A 35 -5.02 12.71 -2.92
N LEU A 36 -4.44 11.90 -2.04
CA LEU A 36 -3.12 12.17 -1.46
C LEU A 36 -2.01 11.41 -2.19
N GLN A 37 -0.85 12.04 -2.35
CA GLN A 37 0.40 11.39 -2.73
C GLN A 37 1.25 11.14 -1.47
N ILE A 38 1.67 9.91 -1.26
CA ILE A 38 2.55 9.50 -0.16
C ILE A 38 3.84 8.96 -0.77
N LYS A 39 4.95 9.65 -0.49
CA LYS A 39 6.24 9.37 -1.11
C LYS A 39 7.34 9.19 -0.09
N GLY A 40 8.25 8.25 -0.34
CA GLY A 40 9.56 8.27 0.32
C GLY A 40 9.53 7.89 1.79
N ALA A 41 8.46 7.25 2.27
CA ALA A 41 8.39 6.78 3.65
C ALA A 41 9.58 5.87 3.97
N GLY A 42 10.02 5.91 5.22
CA GLY A 42 11.14 5.10 5.69
C GLY A 42 10.84 3.61 5.80
N ASP A 43 9.59 3.24 5.59
CA ASP A 43 8.96 1.92 5.62
C ASP A 43 7.69 2.08 4.75
N ASN A 44 6.55 1.46 5.09
CA ASN A 44 5.34 1.55 4.27
C ASN A 44 4.88 3.00 4.05
N GLY A 45 4.36 3.28 2.87
CA GLY A 45 3.70 4.57 2.59
C GLY A 45 2.52 4.77 3.55
N MET A 46 1.62 3.80 3.59
CA MET A 46 0.56 3.71 4.58
C MET A 46 0.40 2.28 5.11
N GLU A 47 0.11 2.16 6.40
CA GLU A 47 -0.34 0.91 7.01
C GLU A 47 -1.70 1.12 7.67
N ILE A 48 -2.68 0.28 7.34
CA ILE A 48 -3.93 0.13 8.08
C ILE A 48 -3.76 -1.05 9.03
N ASN A 49 -3.83 -0.78 10.32
CA ASN A 49 -3.45 -1.72 11.36
C ASN A 49 -4.51 -1.69 12.48
N PHE A 50 -5.25 -2.79 12.65
CA PHE A 50 -6.49 -2.86 13.44
C PHE A 50 -7.64 -1.98 12.92
N GLY A 51 -7.57 -1.51 11.67
CA GLY A 51 -8.53 -0.57 11.09
C GLY A 51 -9.50 -1.25 10.13
N SER A 52 -10.79 -0.95 10.27
CA SER A 52 -11.86 -1.52 9.45
C SER A 52 -12.82 -0.46 8.92
N ASN A 53 -13.52 -0.77 7.82
CA ASN A 53 -14.49 0.13 7.19
C ASN A 53 -13.89 1.48 6.76
N ASN A 54 -12.58 1.53 6.46
CA ASN A 54 -11.95 2.72 5.91
C ASN A 54 -12.08 2.75 4.38
N ILE A 55 -12.00 3.94 3.81
CA ILE A 55 -11.97 4.16 2.36
C ILE A 55 -10.70 4.92 2.02
N ILE A 56 -9.87 4.34 1.17
CA ILE A 56 -8.68 4.99 0.59
C ILE A 56 -8.97 5.17 -0.89
N GLU A 57 -9.08 6.41 -1.36
CA GLU A 57 -9.58 6.72 -2.70
C GLU A 57 -8.66 7.68 -3.45
N ARG A 58 -8.30 7.37 -4.70
CA ARG A 58 -7.46 8.23 -5.54
C ARG A 58 -6.13 8.63 -4.87
N CYS A 59 -5.59 7.77 -4.01
CA CYS A 59 -4.29 7.99 -3.37
C CYS A 59 -3.17 7.30 -4.15
N GLN A 60 -1.95 7.80 -4.00
CA GLN A 60 -0.76 7.24 -4.63
C GLN A 60 0.30 6.96 -3.58
N PHE A 61 0.94 5.79 -3.66
CA PHE A 61 1.99 5.35 -2.74
C PHE A 61 3.23 4.97 -3.54
N TYR A 62 4.30 5.75 -3.47
CA TYR A 62 5.45 5.50 -4.33
C TYR A 62 6.81 5.85 -3.75
N GLU A 63 7.84 5.17 -4.24
CA GLU A 63 9.22 5.33 -3.76
C GLU A 63 9.34 5.19 -2.23
N ASN A 64 8.44 4.44 -1.60
CA ASN A 64 8.55 4.13 -0.18
C ASN A 64 9.60 3.03 0.02
N ARG A 65 10.23 3.04 1.19
CA ARG A 65 11.29 2.09 1.54
C ARG A 65 10.77 0.73 2.03
N ASP A 66 9.52 0.41 1.70
CA ASP A 66 8.77 -0.83 1.93
C ASP A 66 7.44 -0.69 1.13
N THR A 67 6.52 -1.64 1.28
CA THR A 67 5.20 -1.71 0.62
C THR A 67 4.46 -0.37 0.60
N GLY A 68 3.84 -0.01 -0.53
CA GLY A 68 3.09 1.24 -0.65
C GLY A 68 1.91 1.35 0.32
N LEU A 69 1.01 0.35 0.34
CA LEU A 69 -0.12 0.28 1.28
C LEU A 69 -0.30 -1.13 1.84
N GLN A 70 -0.09 -1.30 3.14
CA GLN A 70 -0.28 -2.58 3.85
C GLN A 70 -1.58 -2.56 4.69
N LEU A 71 -2.29 -3.70 4.72
CA LEU A 71 -3.40 -3.96 5.65
C LEU A 71 -3.06 -5.22 6.46
N SER A 72 -3.14 -5.13 7.79
CA SER A 72 -2.79 -6.24 8.69
C SER A 72 -3.57 -6.20 10.01
N ASN A 73 -3.36 -7.17 10.90
CA ASN A 73 -3.90 -7.20 12.26
C ASN A 73 -5.41 -7.07 12.36
N GLY A 74 -6.13 -7.92 11.63
CA GLY A 74 -7.59 -7.97 11.62
C GLY A 74 -8.26 -6.84 10.85
N SER A 75 -7.50 -6.00 10.14
CA SER A 75 -8.06 -4.95 9.27
C SER A 75 -8.98 -5.58 8.24
N ALA A 76 -10.25 -5.17 8.22
CA ALA A 76 -11.34 -5.83 7.49
C ALA A 76 -12.27 -4.80 6.84
N ASP A 77 -12.98 -5.21 5.79
CA ASP A 77 -14.00 -4.38 5.12
C ASP A 77 -13.50 -2.99 4.66
N ASN A 78 -12.20 -2.85 4.40
CA ASN A 78 -11.64 -1.61 3.86
C ASN A 78 -11.81 -1.56 2.34
N ARG A 79 -12.06 -0.37 1.81
CA ARG A 79 -12.21 -0.13 0.37
C ARG A 79 -11.06 0.72 -0.15
N ILE A 80 -10.29 0.16 -1.08
CA ILE A 80 -9.16 0.82 -1.72
C ILE A 80 -9.56 1.04 -3.18
N LEU A 81 -9.77 2.30 -3.56
CA LEU A 81 -10.47 2.69 -4.77
C LEU A 81 -9.61 3.59 -5.63
N ASN A 82 -9.37 3.21 -6.89
CA ASN A 82 -8.62 4.00 -7.87
C ASN A 82 -7.26 4.50 -7.34
N CYS A 83 -6.57 3.67 -6.56
CA CYS A 83 -5.27 4.02 -5.98
C CYS A 83 -4.12 3.45 -6.82
N ASP A 84 -2.98 4.11 -6.77
CA ASP A 84 -1.76 3.69 -7.45
C ASP A 84 -0.67 3.36 -6.44
N SER A 85 0.10 2.30 -6.69
CA SER A 85 1.25 1.95 -5.86
C SER A 85 2.43 1.45 -6.70
N TYR A 86 3.56 2.15 -6.63
CA TYR A 86 4.63 1.92 -7.60
C TYR A 86 6.02 2.36 -7.14
N TYR A 87 7.06 1.75 -7.70
CA TYR A 87 8.47 2.06 -7.36
C TYR A 87 8.81 1.92 -5.87
N ASN A 88 8.03 1.15 -5.12
CA ASN A 88 8.34 0.84 -3.73
C ASN A 88 9.42 -0.25 -3.67
N ALA A 89 10.36 -0.11 -2.74
CA ALA A 89 11.51 -1.02 -2.59
C ALA A 89 12.01 -1.01 -1.15
N ASP A 90 12.38 -2.16 -0.58
CA ASP A 90 12.83 -2.36 0.81
C ASP A 90 14.34 -2.65 0.90
N PRO A 91 15.23 -1.68 0.64
CA PRO A 91 16.66 -1.92 0.75
C PRO A 91 17.06 -2.26 2.21
N PRO A 92 18.00 -3.18 2.43
CA PRO A 92 18.81 -3.87 1.42
C PRO A 92 18.23 -5.21 0.94
N ASP A 93 17.08 -5.62 1.45
CA ASP A 93 16.52 -6.96 1.27
C ASP A 93 15.85 -7.09 -0.10
N TYR A 94 15.11 -6.06 -0.53
CA TYR A 94 14.44 -5.95 -1.84
C TYR A 94 13.50 -7.11 -2.16
N GLY A 95 12.84 -7.67 -1.15
CA GLY A 95 12.00 -8.86 -1.30
C GLY A 95 10.69 -8.78 -0.52
N ASP A 96 10.34 -7.62 0.03
CA ASP A 96 9.12 -7.44 0.83
C ASP A 96 8.29 -6.20 0.42
N ALA A 97 8.80 -5.32 -0.47
CA ALA A 97 8.08 -4.11 -0.86
C ALA A 97 7.11 -4.33 -2.02
N ASP A 98 5.85 -4.49 -1.64
CA ASP A 98 4.71 -4.67 -2.53
C ASP A 98 4.08 -3.34 -2.99
N GLY A 99 3.23 -3.43 -4.02
CA GLY A 99 2.27 -2.38 -4.30
C GLY A 99 1.23 -2.25 -3.19
N PHE A 100 0.44 -3.29 -3.01
CA PHE A 100 -0.62 -3.37 -2.01
C PHE A 100 -0.58 -4.69 -1.27
N ALA A 101 -0.56 -4.66 0.06
CA ALA A 101 -0.34 -5.88 0.84
C ALA A 101 -1.41 -6.12 1.91
N PRO A 102 -2.58 -6.68 1.55
CA PRO A 102 -3.49 -7.28 2.51
C PRO A 102 -2.92 -8.62 3.02
N LYS A 103 -1.98 -8.56 3.97
CA LYS A 103 -1.12 -9.70 4.38
C LYS A 103 -1.09 -9.93 5.90
N LEU A 104 -0.33 -10.94 6.31
CA LEU A 104 -0.14 -11.41 7.68
C LEU A 104 -1.45 -11.88 8.32
N THR A 105 -1.94 -11.14 9.30
CA THR A 105 -3.15 -11.43 10.09
C THR A 105 -4.33 -10.56 9.67
N VAL A 106 -4.37 -10.13 8.40
CA VAL A 106 -5.46 -9.31 7.85
C VAL A 106 -6.83 -10.00 7.96
N GLY A 107 -7.91 -9.21 8.06
CA GLY A 107 -9.27 -9.72 8.04
C GLY A 107 -9.85 -9.85 6.64
N SER A 108 -11.00 -10.51 6.53
CA SER A 108 -11.74 -10.65 5.27
C SER A 108 -12.49 -9.37 4.86
N GLY A 109 -12.96 -9.33 3.61
CA GLY A 109 -13.86 -8.29 3.11
C GLY A 109 -13.14 -7.05 2.57
N ASN A 110 -11.80 -7.02 2.61
CA ASN A 110 -11.04 -5.95 1.98
C ASN A 110 -11.22 -6.01 0.46
N TYR A 111 -11.47 -4.86 -0.15
CA TYR A 111 -11.88 -4.73 -1.53
C TYR A 111 -11.07 -3.65 -2.25
N PHE A 112 -10.45 -4.04 -3.35
CA PHE A 112 -9.68 -3.18 -4.23
C PHE A 112 -10.43 -3.02 -5.55
N TYR A 113 -10.65 -1.77 -5.97
CA TYR A 113 -11.29 -1.47 -7.25
C TYR A 113 -10.50 -0.45 -8.05
N GLY A 114 -10.24 -0.73 -9.33
CA GLY A 114 -9.62 0.23 -10.24
C GLY A 114 -8.19 0.62 -9.86
N CYS A 115 -7.54 -0.14 -8.98
CA CYS A 115 -6.21 0.17 -8.48
C CYS A 115 -5.12 -0.34 -9.43
N ARG A 116 -3.94 0.28 -9.38
CA ARG A 116 -2.82 -0.08 -10.26
C ARG A 116 -1.55 -0.26 -9.44
N ALA A 117 -0.86 -1.38 -9.62
CA ALA A 117 0.43 -1.63 -8.97
C ALA A 117 1.50 -1.96 -10.00
N TRP A 118 2.60 -1.20 -10.04
CA TRP A 118 3.65 -1.46 -11.01
C TRP A 118 5.05 -1.16 -10.52
N VAL A 119 6.00 -2.00 -10.96
CA VAL A 119 7.43 -1.83 -10.69
C VAL A 119 7.69 -1.59 -9.20
N ASN A 120 6.97 -2.31 -8.35
CA ASN A 120 7.37 -2.55 -6.97
C ASN A 120 8.41 -3.67 -6.98
N CYS A 121 9.37 -3.65 -6.05
CA CYS A 121 10.50 -4.56 -6.15
C CYS A 121 10.12 -6.02 -5.95
N ASP A 122 9.04 -6.30 -5.20
CA ASP A 122 8.48 -7.64 -5.02
C ASP A 122 7.16 -7.80 -5.78
N ASP A 123 6.00 -7.86 -5.13
CA ASP A 123 4.72 -8.11 -5.78
C ASP A 123 3.91 -6.84 -6.07
N GLY A 124 2.98 -6.92 -7.03
CA GLY A 124 1.95 -5.88 -7.20
C GLY A 124 0.90 -5.94 -6.07
N TRP A 125 0.50 -7.16 -5.72
CA TRP A 125 -0.38 -7.47 -4.60
C TRP A 125 0.12 -8.70 -3.87
N ASP A 126 0.34 -8.57 -2.57
CA ASP A 126 0.73 -9.68 -1.71
C ASP A 126 -0.37 -10.00 -0.68
N GLY A 127 -0.86 -11.24 -0.73
CA GLY A 127 -1.83 -11.81 0.19
C GLY A 127 -1.23 -12.81 1.19
N TYR A 128 0.09 -12.78 1.42
CA TYR A 128 0.81 -13.74 2.25
C TYR A 128 0.26 -13.77 3.68
N LEU A 129 -0.42 -14.85 4.03
CA LEU A 129 -1.00 -15.02 5.36
C LEU A 129 0.00 -15.67 6.31
N ARG A 130 0.06 -15.15 7.54
CA ARG A 130 0.83 -15.74 8.63
C ARG A 130 0.09 -15.55 9.94
N GLY A 131 -0.45 -16.64 10.47
CA GLY A 131 -1.28 -16.61 11.68
C GLY A 131 -2.74 -16.22 11.45
N ALA A 132 -3.19 -16.23 10.20
CA ALA A 132 -4.59 -16.17 9.79
C ALA A 132 -4.82 -17.18 8.66
N ASP A 133 -6.05 -17.67 8.55
CA ASP A 133 -6.51 -18.64 7.55
C ASP A 133 -7.89 -18.20 7.02
N ASP A 134 -8.30 -18.72 5.85
CA ASP A 134 -9.62 -18.47 5.25
C ASP A 134 -9.99 -16.98 5.05
N VAL A 135 -8.97 -16.14 4.78
CA VAL A 135 -9.16 -14.71 4.53
C VAL A 135 -9.53 -14.45 3.07
N THR A 136 -10.52 -13.59 2.84
CA THR A 136 -10.96 -13.18 1.49
C THR A 136 -10.67 -11.71 1.24
N THR A 137 -9.88 -11.44 0.20
CA THR A 137 -9.69 -10.11 -0.39
C THR A 137 -10.15 -10.15 -1.85
N THR A 138 -10.87 -9.13 -2.30
CA THR A 138 -11.35 -9.04 -3.69
C THR A 138 -10.63 -7.93 -4.43
N LEU A 139 -10.12 -8.24 -5.63
CA LEU A 139 -9.55 -7.29 -6.57
C LEU A 139 -10.46 -7.24 -7.80
N GLU A 140 -10.94 -6.04 -8.16
CA GLU A 140 -11.84 -5.84 -9.29
C GLU A 140 -11.34 -4.68 -10.17
N ASN A 141 -11.24 -4.90 -11.48
CA ASN A 141 -10.74 -3.90 -12.44
C ASN A 141 -9.34 -3.33 -12.08
N CYS A 142 -8.53 -4.10 -11.35
CA CYS A 142 -7.17 -3.72 -10.98
C CYS A 142 -6.14 -4.15 -12.05
N TRP A 143 -5.02 -3.45 -12.10
CA TRP A 143 -3.96 -3.67 -13.08
C TRP A 143 -2.62 -3.87 -12.38
N THR A 144 -1.85 -4.86 -12.82
CA THR A 144 -0.51 -5.13 -12.30
C THR A 144 0.46 -5.35 -13.45
N TRP A 145 1.64 -4.74 -13.41
CA TRP A 145 2.69 -4.97 -14.42
C TRP A 145 4.09 -4.59 -13.92
N GLY A 146 5.11 -5.30 -14.40
CA GLY A 146 6.51 -4.94 -14.22
C GLY A 146 7.02 -4.95 -12.77
N ASN A 147 6.28 -5.52 -11.81
CA ASN A 147 6.80 -5.80 -10.45
C ASN A 147 7.87 -6.91 -10.51
N GLY A 148 8.66 -7.05 -9.46
CA GLY A 148 9.89 -7.86 -9.46
C GLY A 148 11.11 -7.12 -10.04
N TYR A 149 10.99 -5.81 -10.25
CA TYR A 149 12.07 -4.97 -10.77
C TYR A 149 12.15 -3.66 -9.99
N LEU A 150 13.37 -3.17 -9.80
CA LEU A 150 13.61 -1.83 -9.28
C LEU A 150 13.20 -0.77 -10.31
N LYS A 151 13.05 0.46 -9.85
CA LYS A 151 12.66 1.61 -10.68
C LYS A 151 13.58 1.83 -11.90
N ASP A 152 14.85 1.45 -11.79
CA ASP A 152 15.83 1.56 -12.89
C ASP A 152 15.83 0.34 -13.84
N GLY A 153 14.93 -0.62 -13.63
CA GLY A 153 14.82 -1.86 -14.39
C GLY A 153 15.74 -2.99 -13.93
N THR A 154 16.49 -2.79 -12.85
CA THR A 154 17.32 -3.85 -12.25
C THR A 154 16.43 -4.93 -11.65
N ASP A 155 16.77 -6.19 -11.90
CA ASP A 155 16.23 -7.35 -11.19
C ASP A 155 16.96 -7.46 -9.83
N PRO A 156 16.29 -7.21 -8.70
CA PRO A 156 16.92 -7.27 -7.38
C PRO A 156 17.26 -8.70 -6.93
N GLY A 157 16.75 -9.73 -7.63
CA GLY A 157 16.91 -11.14 -7.27
C GLY A 157 15.70 -11.73 -6.55
N PRO A 158 15.77 -13.03 -6.19
CA PRO A 158 14.75 -13.73 -5.41
C PRO A 158 14.85 -13.47 -3.90
#